data_AF-A0A2N2PWC1-F1
#
_entry.id   AF-A0A2N2PWC1-F1
#
_cell.length_a   1.000
_cell.length_b   1.000
_cell.length_c   1.000
_cell.angle_alpha   90.00
_cell.angle_beta   90.00
_cell.angle_gamma   90.00
#
_symmetry.space_group_name_H-M   'P 1'
#
loop_
_entity.id
_entity.type
_entity.pdbx_description
1 polymer ?
#
loop_
_entity_poly.entity_id
_entity_poly.type
_entity_poly.pdbx_seq_one_letter_code
_entity_poly.pdbx_strand_id
1 'polypeptide(L)' 'MDTVLESYETRLKPLPIVERLQLAQLLMSDLVKSAPRWTIDVSYEWSDEDLMDFTRATFAHAAQSFGEEEDDV' A
#
# COMPACT_ATOMS: atom_id res chain seq x y z
N MET A 1 22.30 19.67 15.34
CA MET A 1 21.17 18.95 14.70
C MET A 1 20.39 18.36 15.86
N ASP A 2 19.33 19.05 16.29
CA ASP A 2 18.46 18.49 17.34
C ASP A 2 17.83 17.21 16.79
N THR A 3 17.85 16.14 17.57
CA THR A 3 17.18 14.91 17.16
C THR A 3 15.66 15.11 17.21
N VAL A 4 14.92 14.38 16.38
CA VAL A 4 13.43 14.44 16.40
C VAL A 4 12.88 14.15 17.81
N LEU A 5 13.52 13.23 18.53
CA LEU A 5 13.17 12.87 19.91
C LEU A 5 13.41 14.02 20.89
N GLU A 6 14.55 14.71 20.76
CA GLU A 6 14.89 15.87 21.60
C GLU A 6 13.92 17.04 21.39
N SER A 7 13.52 17.30 20.13
CA SER A 7 12.49 18.29 19.82
C SER A 7 11.12 17.91 20.40
N TYR A 8 10.76 16.62 20.34
CA TYR A 8 9.52 16.13 20.93
C TYR A 8 9.49 16.33 22.45
N GLU A 9 10.55 15.94 23.15
CA GLU A 9 10.62 16.04 24.62
C GLU A 9 10.68 17.50 25.10
N THR A 10 11.40 18.38 24.40
CA THR A 10 11.61 19.76 24.84
C THR A 10 10.53 20.73 24.40
N ARG A 11 9.86 20.48 23.26
CA ARG A 11 8.92 21.44 22.65
C ARG A 11 7.50 20.93 22.55
N LEU A 12 7.29 19.64 22.30
CA LEU A 12 5.95 19.09 22.07
C LEU A 12 5.34 18.54 23.36
N LYS A 13 6.11 17.80 24.16
CA LYS A 13 5.65 17.17 25.40
C LYS A 13 5.17 18.15 26.47
N PRO A 14 5.78 19.35 26.65
CA PRO A 14 5.31 20.33 27.63
C PRO A 14 4.01 21.04 27.26
N LEU A 15 3.58 20.96 25.99
CA LEU A 15 2.34 21.60 25.55
C LEU A 15 1.11 20.95 26.20
N PRO A 16 0.05 21.75 26.44
CA PRO A 16 -1.26 21.21 26.83
C PRO A 16 -1.73 20.10 25.88
N ILE A 17 -2.49 19.15 26.42
CA ILE A 17 -3.03 18.01 25.65
C ILE A 17 -3.80 18.47 24.41
N VAL A 18 -4.55 19.57 24.52
CA VAL A 18 -5.36 20.13 23.44
C VAL A 18 -4.48 20.60 22.28
N GLU A 19 -3.40 21.30 22.56
CA GLU A 19 -2.47 21.79 21.54
C GLU A 19 -1.72 20.65 20.86
N ARG A 20 -1.35 19.61 21.62
CA ARG A 20 -0.75 18.39 21.04
C ARG A 20 -1.69 17.67 20.09
N LEU A 21 -2.98 17.58 20.44
CA LEU A 21 -3.99 16.97 19.58
C LEU A 21 -4.22 17.79 18.30
N GLN A 22 -4.27 19.12 18.40
CA GLN A 22 -4.36 20.01 17.23
C GLN A 22 -3.14 19.86 16.32
N LEU A 23 -1.93 19.78 16.90
CA LEU A 23 -0.71 19.58 16.14
C LEU A 23 -0.69 18.21 15.43
N ALA A 24 -1.15 17.15 16.11
CA ALA A 24 -1.30 15.83 15.50
C ALA A 24 -2.28 15.87 14.32
N GLN A 25 -3.40 16.57 14.46
CA GLN A 25 -4.38 16.73 13.38
C GLN A 25 -3.79 17.49 12.19
N LEU A 26 -3.04 18.57 12.43
CA LEU A 26 -2.36 19.35 11.38
C LEU A 26 -1.33 18.49 10.65
N LEU A 27 -0.50 17.76 11.39
CA LEU A 27 0.51 16.87 10.83
C LEU A 27 -0.12 15.79 9.96
N MET A 28 -1.14 15.09 10.47
CA MET A 28 -1.86 14.06 9.71
C MET A 28 -2.51 14.64 8.44
N SER A 29 -3.08 15.84 8.52
CA SER A 29 -3.68 16.51 7.37
C SER A 29 -2.63 16.86 6.30
N ASP A 30 -1.44 17.28 6.71
CA ASP A 30 -0.33 17.59 5.81
C ASP A 30 0.27 16.33 5.16
N LEU A 31 0.38 15.25 5.93
CA LEU A 31 0.80 13.93 5.43
C LEU A 31 -0.18 13.40 4.37
N VAL A 32 -1.49 13.50 4.61
CA VAL A 32 -2.50 13.09 3.62
C VAL A 32 -2.42 13.93 2.34
N LYS A 33 -2.15 15.24 2.44
CA LYS A 33 -1.96 16.12 1.28
C LYS A 33 -0.67 15.82 0.51
N SER A 34 0.36 15.35 1.20
CA SER A 34 1.64 14.97 0.60
C SER A 34 1.71 13.50 0.16
N ALA A 35 0.72 12.68 0.52
CA ALA A 35 0.61 11.27 0.15
C ALA A 35 0.73 10.98 -1.37
N PRO A 36 0.25 11.83 -2.30
CA PRO A 36 0.50 11.62 -3.74
C PRO A 36 1.99 11.70 -4.13
N ARG A 37 2.84 12.30 -3.29
CA ARG A 37 4.30 12.39 -3.47
C ARG A 37 5.04 11.26 -2.78
N TRP A 38 4.35 10.47 -1.96
CA TRP A 38 4.92 9.25 -1.43
C TRP A 38 4.76 8.24 -2.54
N THR A 39 5.89 7.90 -3.16
CA THR A 39 5.97 6.79 -4.10
C THR A 39 5.38 5.57 -3.40
N ILE A 40 4.10 5.30 -3.66
CA ILE A 40 3.52 4.00 -3.37
C ILE A 40 4.39 3.06 -4.18
N ASP A 41 5.16 2.22 -3.48
CA ASP A 41 5.99 1.23 -4.12
C ASP A 41 5.06 0.23 -4.81
N VAL A 42 4.78 0.50 -6.09
CA VAL A 42 3.98 -0.34 -6.98
C VAL A 42 4.80 -1.53 -7.51
N SER A 43 5.90 -1.91 -6.85
CA SER A 43 6.67 -3.10 -7.19
C SER A 43 5.85 -4.41 -7.16
N TYR A 44 4.68 -4.40 -6.51
CA TYR A 44 3.74 -5.52 -6.47
C TYR A 44 2.56 -5.40 -7.43
N GLU A 45 2.51 -4.36 -8.26
CA GLU A 45 1.49 -4.23 -9.31
C GLU A 45 1.84 -5.20 -10.46
N TRP A 46 0.89 -6.04 -10.84
CA TRP A 46 1.06 -6.88 -12.03
C TRP A 46 1.11 -5.98 -13.26
N SER A 47 2.12 -6.19 -14.09
CA SER A 47 2.16 -5.54 -15.39
C SER A 47 1.02 -6.08 -16.28
N ASP A 48 0.71 -5.34 -17.34
CA ASP A 48 -0.23 -5.80 -18.36
C ASP A 48 0.22 -7.13 -18.99
N GLU A 49 1.54 -7.36 -19.06
CA GLU A 49 2.12 -8.62 -19.54
C GLU A 49 1.87 -9.76 -18.56
N ASP A 50 2.07 -9.54 -17.26
CA ASP A 50 1.78 -10.52 -16.20
C ASP A 50 0.30 -10.94 -16.21
N LEU A 51 -0.60 -9.97 -16.39
CA LEU A 51 -2.04 -10.21 -16.50
C LEU A 51 -2.39 -11.06 -17.72
N MET A 52 -1.77 -10.78 -18.86
CA MET A 52 -2.00 -11.51 -20.10
C MET A 52 -1.49 -12.96 -20.00
N ASP A 53 -0.30 -13.15 -19.44
CA ASP A 53 0.30 -14.47 -19.23
C ASP A 53 -0.51 -15.30 -18.23
N PHE A 54 -0.93 -14.71 -17.11
CA PHE A 54 -1.80 -15.35 -16.13
C PHE A 54 -3.12 -15.79 -16.76
N THR A 55 -3.74 -14.92 -17.56
CA THR A 55 -5.00 -15.20 -18.26
C THR A 55 -4.83 -16.36 -19.23
N ARG A 56 -3.75 -16.36 -20.02
CA ARG A 56 -3.44 -17.42 -20.98
C ARG A 56 -3.20 -18.76 -20.30
N ALA A 57 -2.42 -18.78 -19.21
CA ALA A 57 -2.15 -19.99 -18.44
C ALA A 57 -3.43 -20.55 -17.82
N THR A 58 -4.30 -19.68 -17.29
CA THR A 58 -5.59 -20.06 -16.70
C THR A 58 -6.50 -20.69 -17.75
N PHE A 59 -6.64 -20.10 -18.94
CA PHE A 59 -7.44 -20.68 -20.02
C PHE A 59 -6.87 -22.00 -20.53
N ALA A 60 -5.55 -22.11 -20.66
CA ALA A 60 -4.91 -23.36 -21.08
C ALA A 60 -5.13 -24.48 -20.07
N HIS A 61 -5.02 -24.19 -18.78
CA HIS A 61 -5.32 -25.14 -17.71
C HIS A 61 -6.79 -25.55 -17.71
N ALA A 62 -7.71 -24.59 -17.84
CA ALA A 62 -9.15 -24.89 -17.93
C ALA A 62 -9.47 -25.79 -19.13
N ALA A 63 -8.90 -25.49 -20.31
CA ALA A 63 -9.09 -26.31 -21.50
C ALA A 63 -8.55 -27.74 -21.34
N GLN A 64 -7.44 -27.92 -20.60
CA GLN A 64 -6.92 -29.25 -20.26
C GLN A 64 -7.84 -29.97 -19.27
N SER A 65 -8.29 -29.30 -18.20
CA SER A 65 -9.18 -29.92 -17.20
C SER A 65 -10.56 -30.31 -17.74
N PHE A 66 -11.10 -29.57 -18.72
CA PHE A 66 -12.38 -29.92 -19.36
C PHE A 66 -12.22 -30.90 -20.54
N GLY A 67 -11.00 -31.14 -21.01
CA GLY A 67 -10.71 -32.10 -22.09
C GLY A 67 -10.43 -33.53 -21.59
N GLU A 68 -10.18 -33.72 -20.29
CA GLU A 68 -9.93 -35.03 -19.68
C GLU A 68 -11.20 -35.72 -19.14
N GLU A 69 -12.38 -35.11 -19.24
CA GLU A 69 -13.66 -35.71 -18.78
C GLU A 69 -14.41 -36.52 -19.87
N GLU A 70 -13.89 -36.63 -21.11
CA GLU A 70 -14.48 -37.44 -22.19
C GLU A 70 -13.71 -38.74 -22.46
N ASP A 71 -13.59 -39.66 -21.49
CA ASP A 71 -13.20 -41.06 -21.81
C ASP A 71 -13.56 -42.13 -20.75
N ASP A 72 -14.71 -42.02 -20.08
CA ASP A 72 -15.21 -43.10 -19.20
C ASP A 72 -16.76 -43.15 -19.13
N VAL A 73 -17.43 -43.58 -20.22
CA VAL A 73 -18.68 -44.40 -20.22
C VAL A 73 -18.82 -45.20 -21.51
#